data_AF-A0A848NTT3-F1
#
_entry.id   AF-A0A848NTT3-F1
#
_cell.length_a   1.000
_cell.length_b   1.000
_cell.length_c   1.000
_cell.angle_alpha   90.00
_cell.angle_beta   90.00
_cell.angle_gamma   90.00
#
_symmetry.space_group_name_H-M   'P 1'
#
loop_
_entity.id
_entity.type
_entity.pdbx_description
1 polymer ?
#
loop_
_entity_poly.entity_id
_entity_poly.type
_entity_poly.pdbx_seq_one_letter_code
_entity_poly.pdbx_strand_id
1 'polypeptide(L)'
;GGARGAGGARGAVRVASAAGASGFKTLTVNNYIGGGTLVLNTRLGDDASPTDKLVIDGGTTSGNTALRVVNAGGSGGQTTYGIRVVETINGGTTTADAFHLDSGSTGYRASANTVSLNGYDYSLVRGGNGGVAPDWYLTSDYTPPVNPPDPGDPAKPTDPGDPAPPVAPPDPVLPGGGFKNVSPESGAYAGNRLAAMRLFTHSLHDRVPAYADDDADARRGRGLWARAQGRH
;
A
#
# COMPACT_ATOMS: atom_id res chain seq x y z
N GLY A 1 29.06 20.23 33.75
CA GLY A 1 28.61 19.09 32.93
C GLY A 1 27.44 18.43 33.61
N GLY A 2 26.34 18.22 32.90
CA GLY A 2 25.14 17.62 33.47
C GLY A 2 24.05 17.47 32.42
N ALA A 3 24.30 16.65 31.40
CA ALA A 3 23.31 16.30 30.40
C ALA A 3 22.24 15.41 31.06
N ARG A 4 21.05 15.96 31.29
CA ARG A 4 19.85 15.16 31.55
C ARG A 4 19.34 14.62 30.22
N GLY A 5 19.63 13.35 29.97
CA GLY A 5 19.07 12.61 28.84
C GLY A 5 17.55 12.50 28.99
N ALA A 6 16.80 13.19 28.15
CA ALA A 6 15.39 12.95 27.96
C ALA A 6 15.24 11.72 27.05
N GLY A 7 15.14 10.54 27.66
CA GLY A 7 14.67 9.34 26.99
C GLY A 7 13.18 9.47 26.71
N GLY A 8 12.83 10.01 25.55
CA GLY A 8 11.44 10.06 25.09
C GLY A 8 10.92 8.67 24.81
N ALA A 9 10.23 8.07 25.78
CA ALA A 9 9.49 6.82 25.57
C ALA A 9 8.30 7.12 24.64
N ARG A 10 8.44 6.80 23.36
CA ARG A 10 7.33 6.71 22.39
C ARG A 10 6.50 5.48 22.73
N GLY A 11 5.67 5.56 23.77
CA GLY A 11 4.78 4.49 24.20
C GLY A 11 3.53 4.43 23.32
N ALA A 12 3.12 3.23 22.91
CA ALA A 12 1.80 3.02 22.33
C ALA A 12 0.77 2.92 23.48
N VAL A 13 -0.18 3.85 23.53
CA VAL A 13 -1.33 3.76 24.44
C VAL A 13 -2.36 2.89 23.75
N ARG A 14 -2.63 1.72 24.30
CA ARG A 14 -3.83 0.96 23.93
C ARG A 14 -4.96 1.43 24.84
N VAL A 15 -6.15 1.64 24.28
CA VAL A 15 -7.35 1.73 25.12
C VAL A 15 -7.53 0.39 25.85
N ALA A 16 -7.09 0.31 27.10
CA ALA A 16 -7.20 -0.85 27.99
C ALA A 16 -7.63 -0.39 29.40
N SER A 17 -8.77 -0.82 29.92
CA SER A 17 -8.97 -1.89 30.95
C SER A 17 -10.49 -1.93 31.26
N ALA A 18 -11.18 -3.01 31.65
CA ALA A 18 -10.85 -4.17 32.49
C ALA A 18 -10.84 -5.53 31.76
N ALA A 19 -10.24 -6.53 32.40
CA ALA A 19 -10.26 -7.93 31.94
C ALA A 19 -11.72 -8.41 31.81
N GLY A 20 -12.14 -8.74 30.58
CA GLY A 20 -13.43 -9.39 30.30
C GLY A 20 -14.38 -8.65 29.36
N ALA A 21 -14.07 -7.44 28.88
CA ALA A 21 -14.94 -6.75 27.92
C ALA A 21 -14.80 -7.32 26.50
N SER A 22 -15.74 -8.19 26.10
CA SER A 22 -16.03 -8.49 24.70
C SER A 22 -16.73 -7.28 24.07
N GLY A 23 -16.08 -6.56 23.16
CA GLY A 23 -16.67 -5.44 22.43
C GLY A 23 -15.73 -4.25 22.21
N PHE A 24 -16.30 -3.16 21.70
CA PHE A 24 -15.64 -1.87 21.54
C PHE A 24 -15.59 -1.12 22.88
N LYS A 25 -14.54 -0.32 23.09
CA LYS A 25 -14.16 0.26 24.38
C LYS A 25 -14.06 1.77 24.31
N THR A 26 -14.39 2.42 25.41
CA THR A 26 -14.26 3.88 25.55
C THR A 26 -13.23 4.21 26.63
N LEU A 27 -12.26 5.06 26.30
CA LEU A 27 -11.34 5.66 27.25
C LEU A 27 -11.77 7.11 27.49
N THR A 28 -12.16 7.44 28.72
CA THR A 28 -12.51 8.81 29.11
C THR A 28 -11.38 9.44 29.90
N VAL A 29 -10.97 10.65 29.52
CA VAL A 29 -9.92 11.42 30.19
C VAL A 29 -10.34 12.89 30.28
N ASN A 30 -9.84 13.63 31.27
CA ASN A 30 -10.04 15.08 31.31
C ASN A 30 -9.07 15.77 30.33
N ASN A 31 -7.77 15.75 30.63
CA ASN A 31 -6.73 16.24 29.72
C ASN A 31 -6.02 15.07 29.04
N TYR A 32 -5.71 15.22 27.76
CA TYR A 32 -5.01 14.22 26.97
C TYR A 32 -3.72 14.81 26.38
N ILE A 33 -2.59 14.20 26.71
CA ILE A 33 -1.29 14.60 26.19
C ILE A 33 -0.82 13.49 25.24
N GLY A 34 -0.79 13.81 23.95
CA GLY A 34 -0.33 12.94 22.88
C GLY A 34 1.19 12.77 22.84
N GLY A 35 1.66 12.04 21.82
CA GLY A 35 3.09 11.75 21.60
C GLY A 35 3.38 10.30 21.23
N GLY A 36 2.34 9.47 21.14
CA GLY A 36 2.44 8.05 20.82
C GLY A 36 1.34 7.57 19.86
N THR A 37 1.15 6.26 19.81
CA THR A 37 0.11 5.63 18.99
C THR A 37 -1.08 5.23 19.87
N LEU A 38 -2.29 5.63 19.49
CA LEU A 38 -3.54 5.14 20.05
C LEU A 38 -4.14 4.11 19.11
N VAL A 39 -4.29 2.86 19.58
CA VAL A 39 -4.87 1.78 18.77
C VAL A 39 -6.37 1.70 19.02
N LEU A 40 -7.17 1.80 17.96
CA LEU A 40 -8.63 1.72 17.98
C LEU A 40 -9.09 0.56 17.10
N ASN A 41 -9.91 -0.32 17.64
CA ASN A 41 -10.65 -1.29 16.84
C ASN A 41 -11.91 -0.62 16.31
N THR A 42 -12.17 -0.72 15.02
CA THR A 42 -13.35 -0.10 14.38
C THR A 42 -13.96 -1.10 13.42
N ARG A 43 -15.27 -1.33 13.49
CA ARG A 43 -15.99 -2.06 12.45
C ARG A 43 -16.29 -1.11 11.30
N LEU A 44 -15.33 -0.91 10.39
CA LEU A 44 -15.44 0.07 9.30
C LEU A 44 -16.72 -0.15 8.45
N GLY A 45 -17.56 0.87 8.41
CA GLY A 45 -18.89 0.89 7.79
C GLY A 45 -19.43 2.33 7.70
N ASP A 46 -20.70 2.53 8.06
CA ASP A 46 -21.38 3.83 8.10
C ASP A 46 -21.17 4.60 9.42
N ASP A 47 -21.84 5.74 9.60
CA ASP A 47 -21.73 6.59 10.81
C ASP A 47 -22.04 5.87 12.13
N ALA A 48 -22.88 4.83 12.10
CA ALA A 48 -23.28 4.06 13.27
C ALA A 48 -22.30 2.92 13.61
N SER A 49 -21.21 2.80 12.85
CA SER A 49 -20.19 1.78 13.03
C SER A 49 -19.66 1.72 14.47
N PRO A 50 -19.76 0.55 15.12
CA PRO A 50 -19.15 0.34 16.42
C PRO A 50 -17.62 0.56 16.36
N THR A 51 -17.09 1.33 17.30
CA THR A 51 -15.67 1.68 17.37
C THR A 51 -15.19 1.85 18.79
N ASP A 52 -13.93 1.53 19.04
CA ASP A 52 -13.21 2.02 20.21
C ASP A 52 -13.17 3.56 20.13
N LYS A 53 -13.25 4.24 21.27
CA LYS A 53 -13.38 5.70 21.35
C LYS A 53 -12.53 6.31 22.44
N LEU A 54 -11.96 7.49 22.17
CA LEU A 54 -11.39 8.39 23.18
C LEU A 54 -12.38 9.51 23.48
N VAL A 55 -12.70 9.74 24.76
CA VAL A 55 -13.57 10.83 25.21
C VAL A 55 -12.74 11.83 26.03
N ILE A 56 -12.80 13.10 25.64
CA ILE A 56 -12.20 14.24 26.36
C ILE A 56 -13.31 14.95 27.14
N ASP A 57 -13.29 14.81 28.46
CA ASP A 57 -14.33 15.29 29.36
C ASP A 57 -13.91 16.59 30.05
N GLY A 58 -14.34 17.72 29.50
CA GLY A 58 -14.14 19.07 30.06
C GLY A 58 -12.71 19.61 30.03
N GLY A 59 -11.74 18.85 29.53
CA GLY A 59 -10.35 19.27 29.41
C GLY A 59 -9.90 19.51 27.97
N THR A 60 -8.59 19.47 27.75
CA THR A 60 -7.98 19.80 26.45
C THR A 60 -7.03 18.73 25.96
N THR A 61 -6.78 18.70 24.65
CA THR A 61 -5.71 17.88 24.06
C THR A 61 -4.46 18.71 23.78
N SER A 62 -3.28 18.11 23.97
CA SER A 62 -2.01 18.69 23.52
C SER A 62 -1.12 17.60 22.91
N GLY A 63 -0.17 17.99 22.05
CA GLY A 63 0.70 17.06 21.31
C GLY A 63 -0.05 16.27 20.22
N ASN A 64 0.70 15.49 19.43
CA ASN A 64 0.17 14.73 18.30
C ASN A 64 0.12 13.23 18.61
N THR A 65 -0.99 12.59 18.31
CA THR A 65 -1.18 11.14 18.46
C THR A 65 -1.42 10.49 17.11
N ALA A 66 -0.75 9.37 16.85
CA ALA A 66 -1.04 8.53 15.70
C ALA A 66 -2.22 7.59 16.04
N LEU A 67 -3.34 7.70 15.34
CA LEU A 67 -4.49 6.80 15.48
C LEU A 67 -4.30 5.59 14.57
N ARG A 68 -4.03 4.43 15.17
CA ARG A 68 -3.98 3.15 14.45
C ARG A 68 -5.36 2.51 14.45
N VAL A 69 -6.01 2.57 13.31
CA VAL A 69 -7.34 1.98 13.09
C VAL A 69 -7.17 0.53 12.66
N VAL A 70 -7.71 -0.40 13.44
CA VAL A 70 -7.72 -1.83 13.14
C VAL A 70 -9.14 -2.23 12.76
N ASN A 71 -9.34 -2.73 11.53
CA ASN A 71 -10.66 -3.18 11.11
C ASN A 71 -11.08 -4.42 11.92
N ALA A 72 -12.20 -4.34 12.63
CA ALA A 72 -12.73 -5.39 13.47
C ALA A 72 -13.98 -6.03 12.84
N GLY A 73 -13.83 -6.57 11.62
CA GLY A 73 -14.92 -7.24 10.89
C GLY A 73 -15.90 -6.30 10.19
N GLY A 74 -15.46 -5.08 9.85
CA GLY A 74 -16.18 -4.18 8.96
C GLY A 74 -16.00 -4.56 7.49
N SER A 75 -16.95 -4.14 6.66
CA SER A 75 -16.95 -4.39 5.22
C SER A 75 -16.74 -3.12 4.39
N GLY A 76 -16.57 -1.96 5.04
CA GLY A 76 -16.62 -0.67 4.36
C GLY A 76 -18.07 -0.21 4.17
N GLY A 77 -18.25 1.10 4.00
CA GLY A 77 -19.55 1.74 3.84
C GLY A 77 -19.41 3.25 3.75
N GLN A 78 -20.39 3.91 3.13
CA GLN A 78 -20.43 5.36 3.02
C GLN A 78 -20.90 5.97 4.35
N THR A 79 -20.18 6.97 4.83
CA THR A 79 -20.52 7.81 5.97
C THR A 79 -21.20 9.10 5.52
N THR A 80 -22.13 9.63 6.32
CA THR A 80 -22.70 10.98 6.11
C THR A 80 -21.88 12.01 6.86
N TYR A 81 -21.63 11.78 8.15
CA TYR A 81 -20.85 12.67 9.03
C TYR A 81 -19.46 12.11 9.33
N GLY A 82 -19.34 10.78 9.36
CA GLY A 82 -18.15 10.02 9.72
C GLY A 82 -18.35 9.16 10.98
N ILE A 83 -17.50 8.15 11.13
CA ILE A 83 -17.44 7.30 12.33
C ILE A 83 -16.70 8.06 13.43
N ARG A 84 -17.37 8.44 14.52
CA ARG A 84 -16.77 9.24 15.59
C ARG A 84 -15.82 8.42 16.47
N VAL A 85 -14.53 8.72 16.39
CA VAL A 85 -13.45 8.01 17.10
C VAL A 85 -12.86 8.79 18.28
N VAL A 86 -12.95 10.13 18.25
CA VAL A 86 -12.67 10.99 19.40
C VAL A 86 -13.87 11.88 19.64
N GLU A 87 -14.33 11.93 20.89
CA GLU A 87 -15.50 12.71 21.32
C GLU A 87 -15.09 13.66 22.42
N THR A 88 -15.66 14.86 22.41
CA THR A 88 -15.49 15.87 23.46
C THR A 88 -16.83 16.12 24.13
N ILE A 89 -16.82 16.18 25.46
CA ILE A 89 -18.02 16.43 26.27
C ILE A 89 -17.70 17.47 27.34
N ASN A 90 -18.75 18.05 27.93
CA ASN A 90 -18.65 18.99 29.07
C ASN A 90 -17.69 20.17 28.83
N GLY A 91 -17.63 20.68 27.59
CA GLY A 91 -16.74 21.78 27.21
C GLY A 91 -15.31 21.35 26.84
N GLY A 92 -15.06 20.05 26.68
CA GLY A 92 -13.80 19.54 26.20
C GLY A 92 -13.44 20.05 24.81
N THR A 93 -12.15 20.15 24.51
CA THR A 93 -11.67 20.65 23.22
C THR A 93 -10.47 19.85 22.69
N THR A 94 -10.32 19.82 21.37
CA THR A 94 -9.13 19.28 20.70
C THR A 94 -8.45 20.32 19.82
N THR A 95 -7.15 20.19 19.54
CA THR A 95 -6.45 21.00 18.54
C THR A 95 -6.54 20.35 17.15
N ALA A 96 -6.30 21.12 16.09
CA ALA A 96 -6.42 20.63 14.70
C ALA A 96 -5.35 19.60 14.31
N ASP A 97 -4.26 19.51 15.07
CA ASP A 97 -3.11 18.62 14.87
C ASP A 97 -3.04 17.48 15.91
N ALA A 98 -4.01 17.42 16.83
CA ALA A 98 -4.00 16.46 17.94
C ALA A 98 -3.92 15.00 17.48
N PHE A 99 -4.50 14.67 16.32
CA PHE A 99 -4.60 13.30 15.81
C PHE A 99 -4.31 13.22 14.31
N HIS A 100 -3.68 12.12 13.90
CA HIS A 100 -3.47 11.76 12.48
C HIS A 100 -3.57 10.25 12.32
N LEU A 101 -3.83 9.74 11.11
CA LEU A 101 -3.82 8.29 10.87
C LEU A 101 -2.42 7.71 10.99
N ASP A 102 -2.30 6.58 11.68
CA ASP A 102 -1.07 5.82 11.78
C ASP A 102 -0.91 4.90 10.56
N SER A 103 0.33 4.78 10.05
CA SER A 103 0.64 3.96 8.88
C SER A 103 0.49 2.45 9.08
N GLY A 104 0.37 2.00 10.32
CA GLY A 104 0.05 0.62 10.68
C GLY A 104 -1.45 0.32 10.76
N SER A 105 -2.32 1.23 10.31
CA SER A 105 -3.77 0.99 10.22
C SER A 105 -4.08 -0.07 9.15
N THR A 106 -5.15 -0.85 9.36
CA THR A 106 -5.59 -1.84 8.37
C THR A 106 -5.93 -1.13 7.04
N GLY A 107 -5.33 -1.56 5.93
CA GLY A 107 -5.61 -0.97 4.63
C GLY A 107 -5.06 0.45 4.42
N TYR A 108 -4.09 0.90 5.24
CA TYR A 108 -3.52 2.24 5.12
C TYR A 108 -2.89 2.48 3.73
N ARG A 109 -3.26 3.60 3.10
CA ARG A 109 -2.71 4.10 1.84
C ARG A 109 -1.93 5.39 2.07
N ALA A 110 -0.61 5.30 1.99
CA ALA A 110 0.27 6.45 2.19
C ALA A 110 0.07 7.57 1.16
N SER A 111 -0.31 7.24 -0.08
CA SER A 111 -0.50 8.22 -1.15
C SER A 111 -1.67 9.17 -0.91
N ALA A 112 -2.69 8.72 -0.19
CA ALA A 112 -3.90 9.49 0.10
C ALA A 112 -4.06 9.81 1.59
N ASN A 113 -3.21 9.23 2.46
CA ASN A 113 -3.37 9.28 3.92
C ASN A 113 -4.75 8.79 4.38
N THR A 114 -5.19 7.66 3.84
CA THR A 114 -6.49 7.04 4.10
C THR A 114 -6.38 5.59 4.55
N VAL A 115 -7.46 5.05 5.09
CA VAL A 115 -7.67 3.62 5.31
C VAL A 115 -8.63 3.09 4.25
N SER A 116 -8.16 2.18 3.41
CA SER A 116 -8.93 1.65 2.28
C SER A 116 -9.52 0.28 2.61
N LEU A 117 -10.82 0.11 2.43
CA LEU A 117 -11.52 -1.15 2.64
C LEU A 117 -12.66 -1.32 1.62
N ASN A 118 -12.55 -2.35 0.77
CA ASN A 118 -13.57 -2.73 -0.22
C ASN A 118 -14.08 -1.55 -1.09
N GLY A 119 -13.18 -0.65 -1.52
CA GLY A 119 -13.52 0.50 -2.36
C GLY A 119 -13.98 1.75 -1.60
N TYR A 120 -13.97 1.70 -0.27
CA TYR A 120 -14.17 2.89 0.57
C TYR A 120 -12.84 3.35 1.15
N ASP A 121 -12.51 4.62 0.95
CA ASP A 121 -11.33 5.27 1.53
C ASP A 121 -11.76 6.16 2.69
N TYR A 122 -11.32 5.81 3.91
CA TYR A 122 -11.60 6.53 5.14
C TYR A 122 -10.47 7.51 5.47
N SER A 123 -10.81 8.79 5.60
CA SER A 123 -9.94 9.87 6.06
C SER A 123 -10.25 10.26 7.50
N LEU A 124 -9.25 10.61 8.30
CA LEU A 124 -9.47 11.14 9.65
C LEU A 124 -9.64 12.66 9.58
N VAL A 125 -10.82 13.15 9.93
CA VAL A 125 -11.20 14.56 9.81
C VAL A 125 -11.76 15.09 11.13
N ARG A 126 -11.17 16.18 11.62
CA ARG A 126 -11.70 16.92 12.78
C ARG A 126 -12.99 17.64 12.38
N GLY A 127 -14.05 17.47 13.17
CA GLY A 127 -15.39 17.94 12.84
C GLY A 127 -16.16 17.05 11.86
N GLY A 128 -15.50 16.07 11.23
CA GLY A 128 -16.13 15.23 10.21
C GLY A 128 -16.74 16.06 9.07
N ASN A 129 -17.78 15.52 8.43
CA ASN A 129 -18.52 16.22 7.38
C ASN A 129 -19.71 17.01 7.97
N GLY A 130 -19.42 18.01 8.80
CA GLY A 130 -20.44 18.82 9.49
C GLY A 130 -20.90 18.29 10.84
N GLY A 131 -20.09 17.43 11.47
CA GLY A 131 -20.27 16.99 12.86
C GLY A 131 -19.78 18.02 13.88
N VAL A 132 -19.56 17.55 15.10
CA VAL A 132 -19.11 18.38 16.22
C VAL A 132 -17.66 18.83 15.99
N ALA A 133 -17.43 20.14 15.86
CA ALA A 133 -16.13 20.70 15.47
C ALA A 133 -14.91 20.18 16.28
N PRO A 134 -14.94 20.08 17.62
CA PRO A 134 -13.84 19.51 18.40
C PRO A 134 -13.69 17.98 18.34
N ASP A 135 -14.64 17.25 17.79
CA ASP A 135 -14.59 15.78 17.70
C ASP A 135 -13.80 15.35 16.46
N TRP A 136 -13.39 14.08 16.41
CA TRP A 136 -12.69 13.50 15.26
C TRP A 136 -13.41 12.28 14.72
N TYR A 137 -13.49 12.22 13.39
CA TYR A 137 -14.30 11.25 12.66
C TYR A 137 -13.49 10.58 11.55
N LEU A 138 -13.76 9.31 11.28
CA LEU A 138 -13.36 8.66 10.04
C LEU A 138 -14.47 8.90 9.00
N THR A 139 -14.22 9.76 8.02
CA THR A 139 -15.14 10.05 6.90
C THR A 139 -14.74 9.22 5.70
N SER A 140 -15.69 8.53 5.08
CA SER A 140 -15.44 7.71 3.90
C SER A 140 -15.85 8.41 2.61
N ASP A 141 -15.10 8.14 1.55
CA ASP A 141 -15.54 8.34 0.17
C ASP A 141 -15.45 7.02 -0.59
N TYR A 142 -16.41 6.76 -1.47
CA TYR A 142 -16.34 5.61 -2.37
C TYR A 142 -15.41 5.93 -3.56
N THR A 143 -14.30 5.22 -3.64
CA THR A 143 -13.37 5.27 -4.77
C THR A 143 -13.53 3.99 -5.60
N PRO A 144 -14.31 4.03 -6.71
CA PRO A 144 -14.44 2.85 -7.55
C PRO A 144 -13.06 2.45 -8.07
N PRO A 145 -12.81 1.14 -8.26
CA PRO A 145 -11.60 0.69 -8.92
C PRO A 145 -11.51 1.34 -10.30
N VAL A 146 -10.38 1.98 -10.59
CA VAL A 146 -10.10 2.49 -11.93
C VAL A 146 -9.82 1.31 -12.85
N ASN A 147 -10.52 1.25 -13.98
CA ASN A 147 -10.14 0.32 -15.05
C ASN A 147 -8.74 0.71 -15.55
N PRO A 148 -7.80 -0.23 -15.68
CA PRO A 148 -6.53 0.05 -16.34
C PRO A 148 -6.80 0.62 -17.74
N PRO A 149 -5.96 1.56 -18.23
CA PRO A 149 -5.98 1.91 -19.64
C PRO A 149 -5.82 0.64 -20.47
N ASP A 150 -6.61 0.53 -21.53
CA ASP A 150 -6.43 -0.53 -22.52
C ASP A 150 -4.97 -0.47 -23.03
N PRO A 151 -4.22 -1.58 -23.10
CA PRO A 151 -2.90 -1.56 -23.71
C PRO A 151 -3.03 -0.96 -25.12
N GLY A 152 -2.38 0.19 -25.33
CA GLY A 152 -2.42 0.83 -26.64
C GLY A 152 -1.94 -0.14 -27.72
N ASP A 153 -2.59 -0.10 -28.89
CA ASP A 153 -2.21 -0.94 -30.02
C ASP A 153 -0.69 -0.83 -30.29
N PRO A 154 0.01 -1.95 -30.50
CA PRO A 154 1.42 -1.92 -30.86
C PRO A 154 1.62 -1.03 -32.08
N ALA A 155 2.57 -0.09 -32.00
CA ALA A 155 2.92 0.73 -33.15
C ALA A 155 3.27 -0.18 -34.33
N LYS A 156 2.59 0.02 -35.47
CA LYS A 156 2.89 -0.71 -36.70
C LYS A 156 4.38 -0.53 -37.01
N PRO A 157 5.13 -1.61 -37.29
CA PRO A 157 6.52 -1.49 -37.72
C PRO A 157 6.61 -0.53 -38.91
N THR A 158 7.47 0.48 -38.78
CA THR A 158 7.85 1.32 -39.91
C THR A 158 8.54 0.45 -40.94
N ASP A 159 8.11 0.56 -42.19
CA ASP A 159 8.75 -0.15 -43.31
C ASP A 159 10.24 0.26 -43.37
N PRO A 160 11.19 -0.69 -43.34
CA PRO A 160 12.58 -0.37 -43.60
C PRO A 160 12.65 0.23 -45.00
N GLY A 161 12.95 1.53 -45.09
CA GLY A 161 13.10 2.19 -46.38
C GLY A 161 14.07 1.43 -47.28
N ASP A 162 13.84 1.50 -48.59
CA ASP A 162 14.64 0.78 -49.58
C ASP A 162 16.14 1.00 -49.35
N PRO A 163 16.97 -0.07 -49.42
CA PRO A 163 18.41 0.07 -49.33
C PRO A 163 18.93 1.05 -50.38
N ALA A 164 19.78 1.99 -49.96
CA ALA A 164 20.46 2.85 -50.90
C ALA A 164 21.23 2.01 -51.93
N PRO A 165 21.28 2.43 -53.21
CA PRO A 165 22.00 1.69 -54.24
C PRO A 165 23.49 1.56 -53.86
N PRO A 166 24.14 0.43 -54.19
CA PRO A 166 25.54 0.21 -53.85
C PRO A 166 26.42 1.33 -54.39
N VAL A 167 27.17 2.00 -53.52
CA VAL A 167 28.23 2.92 -53.95
C VAL A 167 29.36 2.06 -54.53
N ALA A 168 29.79 2.37 -55.75
CA ALA A 168 30.92 1.68 -56.37
C ALA A 168 32.17 1.79 -55.48
N PRO A 169 32.88 0.68 -55.20
CA PRO A 169 34.13 0.75 -54.45
C PRO A 169 35.15 1.62 -55.20
N PRO A 170 35.94 2.45 -54.51
CA PRO A 170 37.08 3.10 -55.14
C PRO A 170 38.10 2.05 -55.62
N ASP A 171 38.77 2.33 -56.74
CA ASP A 171 39.78 1.44 -57.30
C ASP A 171 40.91 1.17 -56.28
N PRO A 172 41.29 -0.10 -56.06
CA PRO A 172 42.27 -0.45 -55.05
C PRO A 172 43.68 -0.01 -55.50
N VAL A 173 44.28 0.91 -54.74
CA VAL A 173 45.71 1.20 -54.81
C VAL A 173 46.43 0.13 -53.98
N LEU A 174 47.22 -0.75 -54.62
CA LEU A 174 47.96 -1.82 -53.95
C LEU A 174 49.16 -1.26 -53.16
N PRO A 175 49.22 -1.37 -51.82
CA PRO A 175 50.45 -1.16 -51.06
C PRO A 175 51.24 -2.47 -51.05
N GLY A 176 52.52 -2.42 -51.39
CA GLY A 176 53.40 -3.59 -51.32
C GLY A 176 53.49 -4.16 -49.90
N GLY A 177 53.21 -5.45 -49.75
CA GLY A 177 53.59 -6.25 -48.57
C GLY A 177 52.44 -6.92 -47.80
N GLY A 178 52.27 -8.24 -48.02
CA GLY A 178 51.76 -9.22 -47.05
C GLY A 178 50.29 -9.14 -46.64
N PHE A 179 49.43 -9.99 -47.21
CA PHE A 179 48.05 -10.16 -46.75
C PHE A 179 47.97 -10.86 -45.38
N LYS A 180 47.19 -10.30 -44.45
CA LYS A 180 46.54 -11.04 -43.36
C LYS A 180 45.03 -10.95 -43.58
N ASN A 181 44.39 -12.09 -43.82
CA ASN A 181 42.93 -12.17 -43.90
C ASN A 181 42.36 -12.00 -42.49
N VAL A 182 41.73 -10.86 -42.20
CA VAL A 182 40.99 -10.64 -40.95
C VAL A 182 39.52 -10.57 -41.30
N SER A 183 38.77 -11.64 -40.99
CA SER A 183 37.31 -11.66 -41.13
C SER A 183 36.66 -10.68 -40.13
N PRO A 184 35.54 -10.00 -40.46
CA PRO A 184 34.90 -8.99 -39.61
C PRO A 184 34.12 -9.54 -38.40
N GLU A 185 34.30 -10.81 -38.03
CA GLU A 185 33.29 -11.55 -37.25
C GLU A 185 33.45 -11.40 -35.73
N SER A 186 34.56 -10.85 -35.25
CA SER A 186 34.83 -10.73 -33.81
C SER A 186 34.01 -9.63 -33.10
N GLY A 187 33.40 -8.69 -33.83
CA GLY A 187 32.66 -7.57 -33.24
C GLY A 187 31.18 -7.86 -32.94
N ALA A 188 30.51 -8.67 -33.74
CA ALA A 188 29.06 -8.89 -33.64
C ALA A 188 28.68 -10.02 -32.65
N TYR A 189 29.58 -10.97 -32.38
CA TYR A 189 29.28 -12.14 -31.57
C TYR A 189 29.14 -11.85 -30.05
N ALA A 190 29.80 -10.81 -29.54
CA ALA A 190 29.69 -10.43 -28.13
C ALA A 190 28.34 -9.76 -27.79
N GLY A 191 27.75 -9.01 -28.72
CA GLY A 191 26.50 -8.29 -28.51
C GLY A 191 25.27 -9.21 -28.48
N ASN A 192 25.21 -10.20 -29.37
CA ASN A 192 24.01 -11.03 -29.53
C ASN A 192 23.84 -12.09 -28.40
N ARG A 193 24.94 -12.46 -27.72
CA ARG A 193 24.90 -13.45 -26.62
C ARG A 193 24.24 -12.91 -25.35
N LEU A 194 24.38 -11.61 -25.05
CA LEU A 194 23.77 -10.97 -23.87
C LEU A 194 22.25 -10.80 -24.00
N ALA A 195 21.75 -10.62 -25.23
CA ALA A 195 20.31 -10.49 -25.50
C ALA A 195 19.57 -11.83 -25.41
N ALA A 196 20.17 -12.93 -25.90
CA ALA A 196 19.53 -14.25 -25.91
C ALA A 196 19.37 -14.90 -24.52
N MET A 197 20.23 -14.57 -23.54
CA MET A 197 20.21 -15.20 -22.21
C MET A 197 19.06 -14.71 -21.30
N ARG A 198 18.31 -13.67 -21.69
CA ARG A 198 17.24 -13.07 -20.85
C ARG A 198 15.81 -13.31 -21.35
N LEU A 199 15.61 -13.97 -22.50
CA LEU A 199 14.30 -14.06 -23.14
C LEU A 199 13.37 -15.17 -22.61
N PHE A 200 13.82 -16.02 -21.67
CA PHE A 200 12.99 -17.12 -21.14
C PHE A 200 13.03 -17.28 -19.61
N THR A 201 13.09 -16.18 -18.86
CA THR A 201 12.80 -16.24 -17.41
C THR A 201 11.32 -15.96 -17.14
N HIS A 202 10.44 -16.81 -17.65
CA HIS A 202 9.08 -16.92 -17.14
C HIS A 202 9.03 -18.10 -16.16
N SER A 203 8.72 -17.83 -14.89
CA SER A 203 8.45 -18.90 -13.94
C SER A 203 7.02 -19.42 -14.13
N LEU A 204 6.80 -20.72 -13.89
CA LEU A 204 5.47 -21.34 -14.00
C LEU A 204 4.43 -20.71 -13.05
N HIS A 205 4.84 -19.95 -12.04
CA HIS A 205 3.94 -19.27 -11.11
C HIS A 205 3.22 -18.06 -11.71
N ASP A 206 3.75 -17.47 -12.79
CA ASP A 206 3.08 -16.36 -13.48
C ASP A 206 2.01 -16.83 -14.49
N ARG A 207 1.77 -18.15 -14.61
CA ARG A 207 0.82 -18.75 -15.57
C ARG A 207 -0.26 -19.63 -14.93
N VAL A 208 -0.60 -19.44 -13.65
CA VAL A 208 -1.79 -20.06 -13.04
C VAL A 208 -2.93 -19.03 -12.93
N PRO A 209 -3.75 -18.83 -13.98
CA PRO A 209 -5.09 -18.33 -13.79
C PRO A 209 -5.94 -19.40 -13.08
N ALA A 210 -6.76 -18.95 -12.14
CA ALA A 210 -7.75 -19.76 -11.45
C ALA A 210 -8.69 -20.42 -12.46
N TYR A 211 -8.71 -21.76 -12.51
CA TYR A 211 -9.82 -22.48 -13.11
C TYR A 211 -11.02 -22.35 -12.16
N ALA A 212 -12.00 -21.56 -12.59
CA ALA A 212 -13.39 -21.87 -12.34
C ALA A 212 -13.73 -23.10 -13.20
N ASP A 213 -14.21 -24.17 -12.58
CA ASP A 213 -14.88 -25.26 -13.31
C ASP A 213 -16.24 -25.48 -12.65
N ASP A 214 -17.28 -25.17 -13.42
CA ASP A 214 -18.59 -25.79 -13.30
C ASP A 214 -18.47 -27.28 -13.69
N ASP A 215 -19.03 -28.10 -12.82
CA ASP A 215 -19.59 -29.45 -13.02
C ASP A 215 -18.78 -30.66 -13.55
N ALA A 216 -18.95 -31.72 -12.73
CA ALA A 216 -19.05 -33.14 -13.05
C ALA A 216 -17.77 -33.98 -13.33
N ASP A 217 -17.31 -34.57 -12.22
CA ASP A 217 -16.91 -35.98 -12.11
C ASP A 217 -15.51 -36.40 -12.62
N ALA A 218 -14.47 -36.09 -11.83
CA ALA A 218 -13.28 -36.95 -11.75
C ALA A 218 -12.57 -36.84 -10.39
N ARG A 219 -12.28 -38.00 -9.82
CA ARG A 219 -11.87 -38.22 -8.43
C ARG A 219 -10.37 -37.98 -8.19
N ARG A 220 -10.08 -37.19 -7.15
CA ARG A 220 -8.94 -37.24 -6.20
C ARG A 220 -7.51 -37.42 -6.74
N GLY A 221 -6.75 -36.33 -6.72
CA GLY A 221 -5.28 -36.33 -6.63
C GLY A 221 -4.80 -35.29 -5.62
N ARG A 222 -4.53 -35.70 -4.38
CA ARG A 222 -3.91 -34.85 -3.33
C ARG A 222 -2.41 -34.73 -3.62
N GLY A 223 -1.94 -33.56 -4.05
CA GLY A 223 -0.52 -33.24 -4.10
C GLY A 223 -0.02 -32.76 -2.73
N LEU A 224 0.64 -33.63 -1.97
CA LEU A 224 1.47 -33.22 -0.83
C LEU A 224 2.83 -32.73 -1.33
N TRP A 225 3.36 -31.68 -0.73
CA TRP A 225 4.75 -31.25 -0.91
C TRP A 225 5.48 -31.25 0.44
N ALA A 226 6.64 -31.90 0.50
CA ALA A 226 7.55 -31.92 1.65
C ALA A 226 8.92 -31.35 1.23
N ARG A 227 9.59 -30.61 2.13
CA ARG A 227 10.98 -30.14 1.93
C ARG A 227 11.94 -30.89 2.86
N ALA A 228 13.06 -31.36 2.31
CA ALA A 228 14.23 -31.77 3.09
C ALA A 228 15.40 -30.86 2.69
N GLN A 229 16.08 -30.28 3.67
CA GLN A 229 17.26 -29.45 3.45
C GLN A 229 18.44 -30.03 4.24
N GLY A 230 19.38 -30.66 3.54
CA GLY A 230 20.67 -31.08 4.09
C GLY A 230 21.68 -29.94 3.99
N ARG A 231 22.45 -29.71 5.06
CA ARG A 231 23.68 -28.88 5.05
C ARG A 231 24.88 -29.82 5.05
N HIS A 232 25.95 -29.42 4.38
CA HIS A 232 27.29 -29.93 4.60
C HIS A 232 28.25 -28.75 4.75
#